data_AF-A0A2V9XDA2-F1
#
_entry.id   AF-A0A2V9XDA2-F1
#
_cell.length_a   1.000
_cell.length_b   1.000
_cell.length_c   1.000
_cell.angle_alpha   90.00
_cell.angle_beta   90.00
_cell.angle_gamma   90.00
#
_symmetry.space_group_name_H-M   'P 1'
#
loop_
_entity.id
_entity.type
_entity.pdbx_description
1 polymer ?
#
loop_
_entity_poly.entity_id
_entity_poly.type
_entity_poly.pdbx_seq_one_letter_code
_entity_poly.pdbx_strand_id
1 'polypeptide(L)'
;MSKRKWLFFATFVAVCLIAVGAWFLLRKPQLMPHELTGTVVAVNAKPHKLTVHNEDMPGVMRAMDMDYDVKDPAILTTLKPGDAIHATLLTNGDDVWLLENVAVVTQPPRVQ
;
A
#
# COMPACT_ATOMS: atom_id res chain seq x y z
N MET A 1 -54.24 4.81 17.28
CA MET A 1 -53.11 5.19 16.40
C MET A 1 -52.68 3.94 15.62
N SER A 2 -52.46 4.08 14.31
CA SER A 2 -52.58 3.01 13.29
C SER A 2 -51.44 1.97 13.30
N LYS A 3 -51.76 0.68 13.53
CA LYS A 3 -50.85 -0.48 13.38
C LYS A 3 -50.19 -0.55 12.00
N ARG A 4 -50.83 0.01 10.98
CA ARG A 4 -50.33 0.11 9.60
C ARG A 4 -49.18 1.12 9.50
N LYS A 5 -49.23 2.23 10.25
CA LYS A 5 -48.14 3.22 10.33
C LYS A 5 -46.90 2.66 11.05
N TRP A 6 -47.10 1.77 12.03
CA TRP A 6 -46.01 1.11 12.76
C TRP A 6 -45.26 0.08 11.88
N LEU A 7 -45.97 -0.67 11.04
CA LEU A 7 -45.38 -1.60 10.08
C LEU A 7 -44.50 -0.89 9.03
N PHE A 8 -44.95 0.25 8.47
CA PHE A 8 -44.14 1.05 7.53
C PHE A 8 -42.90 1.66 8.20
N PHE A 9 -43.01 2.11 9.44
CA PHE A 9 -41.88 2.65 10.19
C PHE A 9 -40.82 1.56 10.49
N ALA A 10 -41.25 0.38 10.91
CA ALA A 10 -40.36 -0.75 11.19
C ALA A 10 -39.62 -1.24 9.93
N THR A 11 -40.28 -1.27 8.77
CA THR A 11 -39.63 -1.65 7.50
C THR A 11 -38.64 -0.60 7.03
N PHE A 12 -38.98 0.68 7.16
CA PHE A 12 -38.06 1.77 6.82
C PHE A 12 -36.79 1.72 7.69
N VAL A 13 -36.92 1.48 8.99
CA VAL A 13 -35.77 1.34 9.90
C VAL A 13 -34.91 0.13 9.54
N ALA A 14 -35.51 -1.02 9.22
CA ALA A 14 -34.77 -2.21 8.81
C ALA A 14 -34.00 -1.99 7.49
N VAL A 15 -34.61 -1.32 6.50
CA VAL A 15 -33.94 -0.97 5.24
C VAL A 15 -32.79 0.01 5.46
N CYS A 16 -32.97 1.02 6.32
CA CYS A 16 -31.89 1.95 6.68
C CYS A 16 -30.72 1.24 7.37
N LEU A 17 -30.97 0.29 8.29
CA LEU A 17 -29.91 -0.46 8.96
C LEU A 17 -29.12 -1.35 7.99
N ILE A 18 -29.80 -2.00 7.03
CA ILE A 18 -29.14 -2.79 5.99
C ILE A 18 -28.29 -1.89 5.07
N ALA A 19 -28.82 -0.73 4.67
CA ALA A 19 -28.09 0.23 3.84
C ALA A 19 -26.84 0.78 4.53
N VAL A 20 -26.92 1.10 5.83
CA VAL A 20 -25.78 1.59 6.63
C VAL A 20 -24.74 0.48 6.85
N GLY A 21 -25.18 -0.74 7.15
CA GLY A 21 -24.28 -1.89 7.31
C GLY A 21 -23.53 -2.22 6.01
N ALA A 22 -24.22 -2.22 4.87
CA ALA A 22 -23.58 -2.38 3.57
C ALA A 22 -22.57 -1.25 3.29
N TRP A 23 -22.90 0.00 3.63
CA TRP A 23 -21.99 1.12 3.38
C TRP A 23 -20.70 1.05 4.20
N PHE A 24 -20.76 0.50 5.42
CA PHE A 24 -19.56 0.28 6.24
C PHE A 24 -18.70 -0.89 5.74
N LEU A 25 -19.33 -1.95 5.24
CA LEU A 25 -18.64 -3.14 4.70
C LEU A 25 -18.01 -2.90 3.31
N LEU A 26 -18.49 -1.91 2.55
CA LEU A 26 -17.93 -1.56 1.25
C LEU A 26 -16.78 -0.53 1.30
N ARG A 27 -16.34 -0.10 2.50
CA ARG A 27 -15.16 0.77 2.61
C ARG A 27 -13.92 0.01 2.17
N LYS A 28 -13.48 0.26 0.94
CA LYS A 28 -12.18 -0.23 0.46
C LYS A 28 -11.07 0.50 1.21
N PRO A 29 -10.08 -0.21 1.78
CA PRO A 29 -8.90 0.43 2.35
C PRO A 29 -8.24 1.29 1.25
N GLN A 30 -8.08 2.58 1.54
CA GLN A 30 -7.45 3.52 0.63
C GLN A 30 -5.93 3.35 0.79
N LEU A 31 -5.26 2.82 -0.23
CA LEU A 31 -3.81 2.84 -0.28
C LEU A 31 -3.38 4.22 -0.77
N MET A 32 -2.56 4.91 0.02
CA MET A 32 -1.99 6.19 -0.32
C MET A 32 -0.63 5.98 -1.01
N PRO A 33 -0.41 6.60 -2.18
CA PRO A 33 0.88 6.55 -2.86
C PRO A 33 1.87 7.54 -2.24
N HIS A 34 3.11 7.09 -2.06
CA HIS A 34 4.25 7.87 -1.58
C HIS A 34 5.51 7.55 -2.40
N GLU A 35 6.36 8.54 -2.67
CA GLU A 35 7.56 8.36 -3.50
C GLU A 35 8.73 7.79 -2.70
N LEU A 36 9.05 6.52 -2.91
CA LEU A 36 10.14 5.83 -2.22
C LEU A 36 11.41 5.84 -3.08
N THR A 37 12.48 6.38 -2.51
CA THR A 37 13.84 6.22 -3.02
C THR A 37 14.63 5.35 -2.04
N GLY A 38 15.48 4.47 -2.57
CA GLY A 38 16.27 3.59 -1.72
C GLY A 38 17.25 2.73 -2.49
N THR A 39 17.99 1.91 -1.76
CA THR A 39 18.93 0.93 -2.33
C THR A 39 18.46 -0.48 -2.04
N VAL A 40 18.46 -1.34 -3.05
CA VAL A 40 18.10 -2.75 -2.87
C VAL A 40 19.15 -3.43 -2.01
N VAL A 41 18.72 -4.01 -0.88
CA VAL A 41 19.59 -4.79 0.01
C VAL A 41 19.50 -6.27 -0.33
N ALA A 42 18.28 -6.76 -0.60
CA ALA A 42 18.05 -8.15 -0.97
C ALA A 42 16.81 -8.30 -1.86
N VAL A 43 16.84 -9.32 -2.73
CA VAL A 43 15.74 -9.65 -3.65
C VAL A 43 15.21 -11.04 -3.28
N ASN A 44 14.00 -11.11 -2.76
CA ASN A 44 13.37 -12.35 -2.31
C ASN A 44 12.27 -12.79 -3.30
N ALA A 45 12.67 -13.51 -4.35
CA ALA A 45 11.78 -13.98 -5.41
C ALA A 45 10.62 -14.88 -4.93
N LYS A 46 10.74 -15.51 -3.76
CA LYS A 46 9.63 -16.18 -3.05
C LYS A 46 9.79 -15.79 -1.59
N PRO A 47 8.99 -14.84 -1.05
CA PRO A 47 7.56 -14.58 -1.35
C PRO A 47 7.25 -13.30 -2.16
N HIS A 48 8.06 -12.95 -3.17
CA HIS A 48 7.95 -11.70 -3.95
C HIS A 48 8.16 -10.43 -3.11
N LYS A 49 9.19 -10.47 -2.25
CA LYS A 49 9.59 -9.33 -1.42
C LYS A 49 10.88 -8.70 -1.89
N LEU A 50 11.01 -7.41 -1.67
CA LEU A 50 12.22 -6.64 -1.91
C LEU A 50 12.63 -5.97 -0.61
N THR A 51 13.82 -6.31 -0.12
CA THR A 51 14.40 -5.63 1.04
C THR A 51 15.10 -4.38 0.51
N VAL A 52 14.63 -3.20 0.91
CA VAL A 52 15.17 -1.92 0.44
C VAL A 52 15.62 -1.13 1.66
N HIS A 53 16.83 -0.58 1.57
CA HIS A 53 17.27 0.50 2.44
C HIS A 53 16.59 1.76 1.95
N ASN A 54 15.46 2.13 2.55
CA ASN A 54 14.74 3.32 2.17
C ASN A 54 15.44 4.57 2.68
N GLU A 55 15.31 5.66 1.94
CA GLU A 55 15.73 6.98 2.41
C GLU A 55 14.69 7.57 3.39
N ASP A 56 15.07 8.65 4.07
CA ASP A 56 14.18 9.36 5.00
C ASP A 56 13.01 9.98 4.23
N MET A 57 11.77 9.63 4.63
CA MET A 57 10.54 10.12 4.02
C MET A 57 9.76 10.92 5.09
N PRO A 58 9.90 12.25 5.12
CA PRO A 58 9.28 13.09 6.13
C PRO A 58 7.77 12.88 6.24
N GLY A 59 7.30 12.55 7.43
CA GLY A 59 5.87 12.32 7.71
C GLY A 59 5.36 10.91 7.39
N VAL A 60 6.20 10.03 6.83
CA VAL A 60 5.84 8.62 6.57
C VAL A 60 6.74 7.69 7.38
N MET A 61 8.06 7.75 7.17
CA MET A 61 9.00 6.84 7.82
C MET A 61 10.46 7.29 7.72
N ARG A 62 11.28 6.87 8.70
CA ARG A 62 12.72 7.14 8.71
C ARG A 62 13.48 6.19 7.78
N ALA A 63 14.70 6.56 7.40
CA ALA A 63 15.61 5.68 6.69
C ALA A 63 15.86 4.38 7.49
N MET A 64 15.52 3.23 6.90
CA MET A 64 15.69 1.91 7.49
C MET A 64 15.75 0.80 6.42
N ASP A 65 16.09 -0.41 6.83
CA ASP A 65 15.95 -1.60 5.97
C ASP A 65 14.58 -2.22 6.22
N MET A 66 13.76 -2.33 5.18
CA MET A 66 12.45 -2.92 5.29
C MET A 66 12.12 -3.80 4.09
N ASP A 67 11.36 -4.86 4.38
CA ASP A 67 10.82 -5.77 3.37
C ASP A 67 9.51 -5.22 2.82
N TYR A 68 9.49 -4.95 1.52
CA TYR A 68 8.30 -4.52 0.81
C TYR A 68 7.76 -5.63 -0.09
N ASP A 69 6.44 -5.72 -0.18
CA ASP A 69 5.79 -6.53 -1.20
C ASP A 69 5.91 -5.83 -2.55
N VAL A 70 6.08 -6.59 -3.64
CA VAL A 70 6.21 -6.01 -4.98
C VAL A 70 4.99 -6.36 -5.82
N LYS A 71 4.35 -5.33 -6.39
CA LYS A 71 3.13 -5.49 -7.20
C LYS A 71 3.38 -6.27 -8.49
N ASP A 72 4.50 -6.01 -9.16
CA ASP A 72 4.95 -6.74 -10.34
C ASP A 72 6.17 -7.61 -10.01
N PRO A 73 6.01 -8.92 -9.79
CA PRO A 73 7.12 -9.80 -9.45
C PRO A 73 8.15 -9.94 -10.58
N ALA A 74 7.84 -9.55 -11.82
CA ALA A 74 8.79 -9.61 -12.93
C ALA A 74 10.02 -8.73 -12.68
N ILE A 75 9.87 -7.60 -11.97
CA ILE A 75 10.99 -6.70 -11.65
C ILE A 75 12.03 -7.36 -10.73
N LEU A 76 11.63 -8.36 -9.94
CA LEU A 76 12.56 -9.10 -9.07
C LEU A 76 13.59 -9.90 -9.87
N THR A 77 13.36 -10.13 -11.17
CA THR A 77 14.33 -10.80 -12.04
C THR A 77 15.39 -9.85 -12.62
N THR A 78 15.11 -8.54 -12.60
CA THR A 78 16.01 -7.51 -13.16
C THR A 78 16.83 -6.82 -12.09
N LEU A 79 16.27 -6.67 -10.88
CA LEU A 79 16.93 -6.02 -9.74
C LEU A 79 18.03 -6.86 -9.13
N LYS A 80 19.03 -6.18 -8.58
CA LYS A 80 20.14 -6.79 -7.84
C LYS A 80 20.42 -6.01 -6.55
N PRO A 81 20.93 -6.69 -5.50
CA PRO A 81 21.49 -6.00 -4.35
C PRO A 81 22.51 -4.93 -4.76
N GLY A 82 22.37 -3.73 -4.22
CA GLY A 82 23.17 -2.55 -4.55
C GLY A 82 22.55 -1.61 -5.57
N ASP A 83 21.48 -2.00 -6.26
CA ASP A 83 20.78 -1.10 -7.20
C ASP A 83 20.08 0.02 -6.44
N ALA A 84 20.35 1.27 -6.83
CA ALA A 84 19.54 2.41 -6.43
C ALA A 84 18.22 2.37 -7.21
N ILE A 85 17.11 2.47 -6.51
CA ILE A 85 15.77 2.40 -7.09
C ILE A 85 14.92 3.59 -6.69
N HIS A 86 13.97 3.90 -7.56
CA HIS A 86 12.85 4.79 -7.32
C HIS A 86 11.56 3.99 -7.53
N ALA A 87 10.61 4.12 -6.62
CA ALA A 87 9.37 3.35 -6.62
C ALA A 87 8.24 4.14 -5.97
N THR A 88 7.00 3.78 -6.27
CA THR A 88 5.81 4.30 -5.57
C THR A 88 5.41 3.30 -4.48
N LEU A 89 5.51 3.71 -3.22
CA LEU A 89 5.01 2.97 -2.06
C LEU A 89 3.51 3.23 -1.89
N LEU A 90 2.71 2.17 -2.01
CA LEU A 90 1.30 2.14 -1.69
C LEU A 90 1.12 1.60 -0.27
N THR A 91 0.71 2.46 0.66
CA THR A 91 0.49 2.07 2.06
C THR A 91 -0.83 2.62 2.62
N ASN A 92 -1.40 1.91 3.60
CA ASN A 92 -2.51 2.43 4.41
C ASN A 92 -2.04 2.99 5.77
N GLY A 93 -0.71 3.11 5.98
CA GLY A 93 -0.09 3.63 7.19
C GLY A 93 0.63 2.57 8.02
N ASP A 94 0.06 1.36 8.13
CA ASP A 94 0.57 0.36 9.09
C ASP A 94 0.57 -1.09 8.57
N ASP A 95 -0.39 -1.49 7.73
CA ASP A 95 -0.58 -2.91 7.38
C ASP A 95 -0.04 -3.30 6.00
N VAL A 96 -0.05 -2.36 5.05
CA VAL A 96 0.29 -2.64 3.64
C VAL A 96 1.52 -1.84 3.22
N TRP A 97 2.52 -2.55 2.67
CA TRP A 97 3.79 -1.97 2.21
C TRP A 97 4.09 -2.49 0.79
N LEU A 98 3.35 -1.97 -0.19
CA LEU A 98 3.39 -2.46 -1.57
C LEU A 98 4.13 -1.49 -2.48
N LEU A 99 5.16 -1.96 -3.20
CA LEU A 99 5.86 -1.18 -4.20
C LEU A 99 5.26 -1.36 -5.60
N GLU A 100 5.09 -0.23 -6.28
CA GLU A 100 4.70 -0.12 -7.69
C GLU A 100 5.72 0.74 -8.46
N ASN A 101 5.76 0.62 -9.79
CA ASN A 101 6.61 1.44 -10.67
C ASN A 101 8.10 1.42 -10.29
N VAL A 102 8.61 0.27 -9.81
CA VAL A 102 10.00 0.14 -9.40
C VAL A 102 10.91 0.28 -10.61
N ALA A 103 11.78 1.28 -10.58
CA ALA A 103 12.75 1.57 -11.62
C ALA A 103 14.14 1.75 -11.01
N VAL A 104 15.16 1.17 -11.65
CA VAL A 104 16.56 1.41 -11.28
C VAL A 104 16.92 2.84 -11.68
N VAL A 105 17.31 3.65 -10.71
CA VAL A 105 17.90 4.96 -10.95
C VAL A 105 19.35 4.70 -11.27
N THR A 106 19.76 4.94 -12.52
CA THR A 106 21.18 4.93 -12.86
C THR A 106 21.82 6.08 -12.11
N GLN A 107 22.35 5.81 -10.92
CA GLN A 107 23.12 6.78 -10.17
C GLN A 107 24.27 7.24 -11.07
N PRO A 108 24.40 8.52 -11.45
CA PRO A 108 25.66 9.00 -11.99
C PRO A 108 26.76 8.73 -10.93
N PRO A 109 27.98 8.39 -11.35
CA PRO A 109 29.03 7.97 -10.43
C PRO A 109 29.17 9.01 -9.32
N ARG A 110 28.95 8.60 -8.07
CA ARG A 110 29.20 9.43 -6.90
C ARG A 110 30.72 9.61 -6.81
N VAL A 111 31.23 10.67 -7.42
CA VAL A 111 32.59 11.16 -7.21
C VAL A 111 32.62 11.66 -5.76
N GLN A 112 33.20 10.86 -4.86
CA GLN A 112 33.69 11.34 -3.57
C GLN A 112 35.12 11.82 -3.75
#